data_AF-A0A9X8DTU7-F1
#
_entry.id   AF-A0A9X8DTU7-F1
#
_cell.length_a   1.000
_cell.length_b   1.000
_cell.length_c   1.000
_cell.angle_alpha   90.00
_cell.angle_beta   90.00
_cell.angle_gamma   90.00
#
_symmetry.space_group_name_H-M   'P 1'
#
loop_
_entity.id
_entity.type
_entity.pdbx_description
1 polymer ?
#
loop_
_entity_poly.entity_id
_entity_poly.type
_entity_poly.pdbx_seq_one_letter_code
_entity_poly.pdbx_strand_id
1 'polypeptide(L)'
;MDTQTQPPGLVRTRRMPPKPASFVAQQEVQATAVSILAREGEAALVAHLTAASDKFATSAHEAFYALFVDVVTRFHDGSIFSDFASESMTVSAMGYPSWWLEEVGYFGPKAANGVAVTGALVLGVVTVAALAVGLGFWLGRRTSTVKSKGYVLVK
;
A
#
# COMPACT_ATOMS: atom_id res chain seq x y z
N MET A 1 58.26 -5.16 -12.09
CA MET A 1 57.34 -4.84 -10.98
C MET A 1 57.65 -3.42 -10.59
N ASP A 2 56.97 -2.45 -11.20
CA ASP A 2 57.16 -1.03 -10.88
C ASP A 2 55.82 -0.44 -10.46
N THR A 3 55.65 -0.33 -9.15
CA THR A 3 54.48 0.23 -8.51
C THR A 3 54.63 1.75 -8.53
N GLN A 4 54.00 2.44 -9.48
CA GLN A 4 53.87 3.89 -9.42
C GLN A 4 53.02 4.29 -8.21
N THR A 5 53.68 4.89 -7.23
CA THR A 5 53.07 5.52 -6.05
C THR A 5 52.59 6.91 -6.44
N GLN A 6 51.27 7.14 -6.36
CA GLN A 6 50.66 8.44 -6.59
C GLN A 6 50.85 9.34 -5.34
N PRO A 7 51.28 10.61 -5.47
CA PRO A 7 51.49 11.48 -4.31
C PRO A 7 50.16 11.93 -3.69
N PRO A 8 50.11 12.12 -2.36
CA PRO A 8 48.89 12.51 -1.65
C PRO A 8 48.63 14.01 -1.76
N GLY A 9 47.39 14.36 -2.09
CA GLY A 9 46.79 15.63 -1.67
C GLY A 9 46.90 16.81 -2.63
N LEU A 10 46.27 16.72 -3.82
CA LEU A 10 45.73 17.91 -4.46
C LEU A 10 44.26 18.06 -4.03
N VAL A 11 43.99 18.99 -3.11
CA VAL A 11 42.62 19.38 -2.76
C VAL A 11 41.97 19.92 -4.03
N ARG A 12 41.11 19.10 -4.64
CA ARG A 12 40.27 19.49 -5.78
C ARG A 12 39.44 20.69 -5.33
N THR A 13 39.85 21.90 -5.74
CA THR A 13 39.03 23.09 -5.58
C THR A 13 37.70 22.79 -6.25
N ARG A 14 36.67 22.63 -5.41
CA ARG A 14 35.33 22.33 -5.86
C ARG A 14 34.85 23.57 -6.60
N ARG A 15 35.01 23.57 -7.92
CA ARG A 15 34.47 24.62 -8.80
C ARG A 15 33.01 24.78 -8.40
N MET A 16 32.62 25.98 -7.97
CA MET A 16 31.25 26.26 -7.55
C MET A 16 30.32 25.79 -8.68
N PRO A 17 29.27 25.01 -8.39
CA PRO A 17 28.37 24.55 -9.43
C PRO A 17 27.84 25.77 -10.21
N PRO A 18 27.67 25.65 -11.53
CA PRO A 18 27.04 26.72 -12.31
C PRO A 18 25.69 27.08 -11.65
N LYS A 19 25.35 28.37 -11.67
CA LYS A 19 24.06 28.84 -11.19
C LYS A 19 22.96 27.95 -11.79
N PRO A 20 22.00 27.45 -10.98
CA PRO A 20 20.90 26.67 -11.50
C PRO A 20 20.18 27.46 -12.60
N ALA A 21 19.67 26.77 -13.62
CA ALA A 21 19.00 27.41 -14.76
C ALA A 21 17.83 28.33 -14.32
N SER A 22 17.17 28.02 -13.20
CA SER A 22 16.13 28.86 -12.61
C SER A 22 16.63 30.25 -12.18
N PHE A 23 17.83 30.35 -11.62
CA PHE A 23 18.42 31.63 -11.25
C PHE A 23 18.77 32.49 -12.46
N VAL A 24 19.19 31.86 -13.55
CA VAL A 24 19.47 32.56 -14.81
C VAL A 24 18.16 33.11 -15.40
N ALA A 25 17.12 32.27 -15.48
CA ALA A 25 15.81 32.67 -15.98
C ALA A 25 15.18 33.82 -15.16
N GLN A 26 15.30 33.78 -13.83
CA GLN A 26 14.80 34.85 -12.98
C GLN A 26 15.58 36.16 -13.18
N GLN A 27 16.90 36.06 -13.39
CA GLN A 27 17.75 37.22 -13.65
C GLN A 27 17.41 37.89 -14.98
N GLU A 28 17.07 37.12 -16.02
CA GLU A 28 16.63 37.64 -17.33
C GLU A 28 15.28 38.36 -17.24
N VAL A 29 14.32 37.83 -16.48
CA VAL A 29 13.02 38.50 -16.23
C VAL A 29 13.25 39.85 -15.53
N GLN A 30 14.11 39.89 -14.50
CA GLN A 30 14.41 41.14 -13.81
C GLN A 30 15.12 42.17 -14.70
N ALA A 31 16.08 41.73 -15.51
CA ALA A 31 16.75 42.61 -16.46
C ALA A 31 15.76 43.20 -17.48
N THR A 32 14.82 42.39 -17.97
CA THR A 32 13.78 42.82 -18.91
C THR A 32 12.78 43.76 -18.26
N ALA A 33 12.35 43.47 -17.03
CA ALA A 33 11.44 44.28 -16.24
C ALA A 33 11.94 45.73 -16.07
N VAL A 34 13.23 45.92 -15.76
CA VAL A 34 13.82 47.26 -15.63
C VAL A 34 13.73 48.05 -16.94
N SER A 35 13.95 47.40 -18.09
CA SER A 35 13.84 48.04 -19.40
C SER A 35 12.41 48.40 -19.78
N ILE A 36 11.44 47.55 -19.43
CA ILE A 36 10.00 47.79 -19.69
C ILE A 36 9.51 48.95 -18.84
N LEU A 37 9.87 49.01 -17.57
CA LEU A 37 9.50 50.13 -16.69
C LEU A 37 9.98 51.47 -17.27
N ALA A 38 11.22 51.51 -17.77
CA ALA A 38 11.81 52.72 -18.33
C ALA A 38 11.17 53.15 -19.67
N ARG A 39 10.67 52.21 -20.48
CA ARG A 39 10.14 52.48 -21.83
C ARG A 39 8.63 52.64 -21.89
N GLU A 40 7.90 51.85 -21.12
CA GLU A 40 6.46 51.61 -21.28
C GLU A 40 5.67 51.89 -19.99
N GLY A 41 6.37 52.11 -18.87
CA GLY A 41 5.77 52.47 -17.59
C GLY A 41 5.27 51.27 -16.79
N GLU A 42 4.62 51.58 -15.67
CA GLU A 42 4.31 50.62 -14.61
C GLU A 42 3.29 49.56 -15.03
N ALA A 43 2.28 49.90 -15.83
CA ALA A 43 1.28 48.95 -16.30
C ALA A 43 1.90 47.83 -17.16
N ALA A 44 2.86 48.16 -18.03
CA ALA A 44 3.57 47.19 -18.85
C ALA A 44 4.53 46.33 -18.02
N LEU A 45 5.18 46.92 -17.01
CA LEU A 45 6.00 46.18 -16.05
C LEU A 45 5.16 45.13 -15.31
N VAL A 46 4.00 45.53 -14.77
CA VAL A 46 3.11 44.62 -14.05
C VAL A 46 2.66 43.48 -14.97
N ALA A 47 2.21 43.79 -16.19
CA ALA A 47 1.80 42.77 -17.16
C ALA A 47 2.93 41.77 -17.46
N HIS A 48 4.17 42.25 -17.63
CA HIS A 48 5.33 41.39 -17.85
C HIS A 48 5.63 40.47 -16.67
N LEU A 49 5.65 41.02 -15.45
CA LEU A 49 5.92 40.24 -14.23
C LEU A 49 4.82 39.21 -13.96
N THR A 50 3.56 39.56 -14.21
CA THR A 50 2.43 38.61 -14.12
C THR A 50 2.61 37.47 -15.11
N ALA A 51 2.86 37.78 -16.40
CA ALA A 51 3.05 36.75 -17.42
C ALA A 51 4.27 35.85 -17.14
N ALA A 52 5.37 36.42 -16.63
CA ALA A 52 6.54 35.65 -16.22
C ALA A 52 6.23 34.72 -15.04
N SER A 53 5.47 35.21 -14.05
CA SER A 53 5.06 34.42 -12.88
C SER A 53 4.14 33.27 -13.29
N ASP A 54 3.15 33.54 -14.15
CA ASP A 54 2.24 32.51 -14.68
C ASP A 54 3.01 31.43 -15.44
N LYS A 55 3.99 31.83 -16.26
CA LYS A 55 4.86 30.89 -16.99
C LYS A 55 5.66 30.01 -16.04
N PHE A 56 6.27 30.58 -15.00
CA PHE A 56 7.04 29.82 -14.03
C PHE A 56 6.17 28.90 -13.19
N ALA A 57 5.00 29.36 -12.76
CA ALA A 57 4.04 28.54 -12.03
C ALA A 57 3.58 27.34 -12.87
N THR A 58 3.22 27.59 -14.13
CA THR A 58 2.81 26.53 -15.07
C THR A 58 3.95 25.53 -15.29
N SER A 59 5.16 26.00 -15.58
CA SER A 59 6.32 25.13 -15.84
C SER A 59 6.69 24.30 -14.61
N ALA A 60 6.64 24.90 -13.41
CA ALA A 60 6.93 24.20 -12.17
C ALA A 60 5.86 23.14 -11.86
N HIS A 61 4.59 23.46 -12.11
CA HIS A 61 3.49 22.53 -11.96
C HIS A 61 3.62 21.33 -12.90
N GLU A 62 3.88 21.57 -14.19
CA GLU A 62 4.09 20.49 -15.18
C GLU A 62 5.28 19.61 -14.81
N ALA A 63 6.41 20.21 -14.42
CA ALA A 63 7.60 19.46 -14.02
C ALA A 63 7.37 18.64 -12.74
N PHE A 64 6.69 19.23 -11.75
CA PHE A 64 6.30 18.52 -10.53
C PHE A 64 5.38 17.35 -10.86
N TYR A 65 4.35 17.57 -11.67
CA TYR A 65 3.38 16.56 -12.03
C TYR A 65 4.03 15.41 -12.80
N ALA A 66 4.91 15.72 -13.76
CA ALA A 66 5.67 14.71 -14.48
C ALA A 66 6.55 13.88 -13.54
N LEU A 67 7.26 14.53 -12.61
CA LEU A 67 8.06 13.84 -11.60
C LEU A 67 7.20 12.99 -10.67
N PHE A 68 6.07 13.53 -10.21
CA PHE A 68 5.15 12.83 -9.33
C PHE A 68 4.62 11.57 -10.01
N VAL A 69 4.12 11.69 -11.24
CA VAL A 69 3.67 10.56 -12.06
C VAL A 69 4.80 9.56 -12.25
N ASP A 70 6.02 10.01 -12.54
CA ASP A 70 7.18 9.11 -12.73
C ASP A 70 7.53 8.33 -11.45
N VAL A 71 7.52 9.00 -10.29
CA VAL A 71 7.80 8.36 -9.00
C VAL A 71 6.70 7.38 -8.64
N VAL A 72 5.43 7.80 -8.70
CA VAL A 72 4.34 6.88 -8.38
C VAL A 72 4.28 5.75 -9.38
N THR A 73 4.59 5.95 -10.67
CA THR A 73 4.60 4.87 -11.68
C THR A 73 5.85 3.97 -11.64
N ARG A 74 7.01 4.42 -11.16
CA ARG A 74 8.18 3.54 -11.04
C ARG A 74 8.29 2.79 -9.73
N PHE A 75 7.77 3.36 -8.65
CA PHE A 75 7.93 2.83 -7.30
C PHE A 75 6.62 2.37 -6.65
N HIS A 76 5.49 2.39 -7.37
CA HIS A 76 4.27 1.77 -6.86
C HIS A 76 4.39 0.25 -6.87
N ASP A 77 4.35 -0.34 -5.69
CA ASP A 77 4.18 -1.77 -5.52
C ASP A 77 2.73 -2.16 -5.83
N GLY A 78 2.40 -2.25 -7.13
CA GLY A 78 1.13 -2.80 -7.58
C GLY A 78 -0.10 -1.91 -7.36
N SER A 79 0.00 -0.58 -7.49
CA SER A 79 -1.14 0.36 -7.58
C SER A 79 -1.05 1.38 -8.74
N ILE A 80 -1.96 1.31 -9.71
CA ILE A 80 -2.08 2.31 -10.78
C ILE A 80 -2.75 3.57 -10.22
N PHE A 81 -2.08 4.71 -10.38
CA PHE A 81 -2.66 6.02 -10.10
C PHE A 81 -3.20 6.64 -11.39
N SER A 82 -4.40 7.22 -11.35
CA SER A 82 -5.03 7.92 -12.47
C SER A 82 -5.76 9.18 -12.03
N ASP A 83 -6.25 9.95 -13.00
CA ASP A 83 -7.09 11.14 -12.79
C ASP A 83 -6.43 12.26 -11.98
N PHE A 84 -5.12 12.41 -12.09
CA PHE A 84 -4.40 13.39 -11.28
C PHE A 84 -4.75 14.87 -11.58
N ALA A 85 -5.49 15.15 -12.66
CA ALA A 85 -6.01 16.49 -12.96
C ALA A 85 -7.41 16.75 -12.37
N SER A 86 -8.02 15.74 -11.75
CA SER A 86 -9.34 15.81 -11.12
C SER A 86 -9.23 16.27 -9.67
N GLU A 87 -10.35 16.74 -9.10
CA GLU A 87 -10.43 17.15 -7.67
C GLU A 87 -10.05 16.00 -6.71
N SER A 88 -10.27 14.75 -7.13
CA SER A 88 -9.82 13.56 -6.40
C SER A 88 -8.99 12.66 -7.31
N MET A 89 -7.87 12.18 -6.78
CA MET A 89 -6.98 11.23 -7.45
C MET A 89 -7.49 9.80 -7.26
N THR A 90 -7.52 9.03 -8.35
CA THR A 90 -7.92 7.63 -8.32
C THR A 90 -6.71 6.73 -8.11
N VAL A 91 -6.85 5.73 -7.23
CA VAL A 91 -5.84 4.70 -6.98
C VAL A 91 -6.49 3.33 -7.16
N SER A 92 -5.96 2.53 -8.07
CA SER A 92 -6.40 1.17 -8.35
C SER A 92 -5.27 0.19 -8.03
N ALA A 93 -5.46 -0.72 -7.09
CA ALA A 93 -4.48 -1.76 -6.81
C ALA A 93 -4.41 -2.76 -7.98
N MET A 94 -3.28 -2.85 -8.67
CA MET A 94 -2.97 -3.92 -9.61
C MET A 94 -2.87 -5.28 -8.93
N GLY A 95 -2.58 -5.31 -7.62
CA GLY A 95 -2.38 -6.55 -6.87
C GLY A 95 -1.20 -7.36 -7.41
N TYR A 96 -0.75 -8.33 -6.62
CA TYR A 96 0.21 -9.30 -7.14
C TYR A 96 -0.56 -10.36 -7.97
N PRO A 97 -0.02 -10.81 -9.12
CA PRO A 97 -0.60 -11.91 -9.86
C PRO A 97 -0.81 -13.14 -8.98
N SER A 98 -1.91 -13.87 -9.21
CA SER A 98 -2.27 -15.04 -8.39
C SER A 98 -1.14 -16.08 -8.30
N TRP A 99 -0.38 -16.28 -9.38
CA TRP A 99 0.75 -17.22 -9.40
C TRP A 99 1.84 -16.85 -8.39
N TRP A 100 2.17 -15.56 -8.25
CA TRP A 100 3.22 -15.10 -7.34
C TRP A 100 2.75 -15.22 -5.90
N LEU A 101 1.49 -14.85 -5.64
CA LEU A 101 0.85 -15.02 -4.34
C LEU A 101 0.77 -16.50 -3.91
N GLU A 102 0.58 -17.42 -4.86
CA GLU A 102 0.67 -18.86 -4.61
C GLU A 102 2.09 -19.31 -4.27
N GLU A 103 3.11 -18.79 -4.97
CA GLU A 103 4.52 -19.15 -4.75
C GLU A 103 5.07 -18.68 -3.40
N VAL A 104 4.68 -17.48 -2.95
CA VAL A 104 5.05 -16.96 -1.61
C VAL A 104 4.16 -17.51 -0.48
N GLY A 105 3.20 -18.40 -0.79
CA GLY A 105 2.35 -19.03 0.20
C GLY A 105 1.30 -18.10 0.82
N TYR A 106 0.94 -17.00 0.16
CA TYR A 106 -0.03 -16.01 0.65
C TYR A 106 -1.40 -16.65 0.97
N PHE A 107 -1.86 -17.59 0.14
CA PHE A 107 -3.14 -18.29 0.32
C PHE A 107 -3.09 -19.42 1.36
N GLY A 108 -1.95 -19.59 2.04
CA GLY A 108 -1.73 -20.68 2.99
C GLY A 108 -1.61 -22.05 2.31
N PRO A 109 -1.40 -23.12 3.09
CA PRO A 109 -1.40 -24.48 2.55
C PRO A 109 -2.72 -24.74 1.83
N LYS A 110 -2.68 -25.02 0.51
CA LYS A 110 -3.84 -25.58 -0.19
C LYS A 110 -4.27 -26.78 0.66
N ALA A 111 -5.51 -26.77 1.14
CA ALA A 111 -6.03 -27.76 2.07
C ALA A 111 -5.97 -29.15 1.43
N ALA A 112 -4.81 -29.80 1.49
CA ALA A 112 -4.63 -31.18 1.15
C ALA A 112 -5.28 -31.97 2.29
N ASN A 113 -6.52 -32.40 2.06
CA ASN A 113 -7.17 -33.49 2.80
C ASN A 113 -7.44 -33.28 4.31
N GLY A 114 -7.08 -32.15 4.90
CA GLY A 114 -7.27 -31.88 6.34
C GLY A 114 -8.72 -31.74 6.79
N VAL A 115 -9.62 -31.30 5.90
CA VAL A 115 -11.06 -31.15 6.21
C VAL A 115 -11.74 -32.51 6.34
N ALA A 116 -11.35 -33.50 5.53
CA ALA A 116 -11.94 -34.84 5.58
C ALA A 116 -11.56 -35.57 6.87
N VAL A 117 -10.30 -35.46 7.31
CA VAL A 117 -9.82 -36.12 8.54
C VAL A 117 -10.43 -35.49 9.79
N THR A 118 -10.56 -34.16 9.82
CA THR A 118 -11.13 -33.45 10.98
C THR A 118 -12.65 -33.68 11.08
N GLY A 119 -13.36 -33.63 9.94
CA GLY A 119 -14.79 -33.91 9.90
C GLY A 119 -15.15 -35.35 10.30
N ALA A 120 -14.35 -36.33 9.83
CA ALA A 120 -14.55 -37.74 10.18
C ALA A 120 -14.27 -38.02 11.67
N LEU A 121 -13.24 -37.40 12.25
CA LEU A 121 -12.95 -37.52 13.69
C LEU A 121 -14.07 -36.94 14.55
N VAL A 122 -14.59 -35.76 14.20
CA VAL A 122 -15.69 -35.13 14.94
C VAL A 122 -16.97 -35.97 14.84
N LEU A 123 -17.32 -36.46 13.65
CA LEU A 123 -18.45 -37.38 13.46
C LEU A 123 -18.29 -38.67 14.26
N GLY A 124 -17.08 -39.24 14.29
CA GLY A 124 -16.76 -40.44 15.08
C GLY A 124 -16.97 -40.24 16.58
N VAL A 125 -16.48 -39.14 17.15
CA VAL A 125 -16.66 -38.86 18.59
C VAL A 125 -18.12 -38.61 18.94
N VAL A 126 -18.85 -37.85 18.11
CA VAL A 126 -20.26 -37.53 18.35
C VAL A 126 -21.14 -38.79 18.29
N THR A 127 -20.88 -39.68 17.34
CA THR A 127 -21.63 -40.95 17.22
C THR A 127 -21.39 -41.88 18.40
N VAL A 128 -20.15 -42.00 18.88
CA VAL A 128 -19.83 -42.79 20.08
C VAL A 128 -20.52 -42.21 21.32
N ALA A 129 -20.50 -40.89 21.50
CA ALA A 129 -21.17 -40.24 22.62
C ALA A 129 -22.70 -40.46 22.58
N ALA A 130 -23.33 -40.33 21.41
CA ALA A 130 -24.76 -40.55 21.25
C ALA A 130 -25.16 -42.00 21.54
N LEU A 131 -24.37 -42.98 21.09
CA LEU A 131 -24.60 -44.39 21.39
C LEU A 131 -24.44 -44.70 22.87
N ALA A 132 -23.44 -44.12 23.55
CA ALA A 132 -23.23 -44.30 24.98
C ALA A 132 -24.41 -43.74 25.80
N VAL A 133 -24.92 -42.55 25.43
CA VAL A 133 -26.10 -41.95 26.07
C VAL A 133 -27.35 -42.78 25.80
N GLY A 134 -27.56 -43.25 24.57
CA GLY A 134 -28.71 -44.09 24.20
C GLY A 134 -28.71 -45.43 24.93
N LEU A 135 -27.56 -46.10 25.01
CA LEU A 135 -27.38 -47.33 25.78
C LEU A 135 -27.60 -47.10 27.27
N GLY A 136 -27.00 -46.06 27.84
CA GLY A 136 -27.19 -45.69 29.24
C GLY A 136 -28.67 -45.43 29.59
N PHE A 137 -29.38 -44.69 28.75
CA PHE A 137 -30.81 -44.42 28.92
C PHE A 137 -31.66 -45.71 28.82
N TRP A 138 -31.36 -46.59 27.86
CA TRP A 138 -32.12 -47.82 27.68
C TRP A 138 -31.90 -48.82 28.83
N LEU A 139 -30.66 -48.96 29.31
CA LEU A 139 -30.36 -49.77 30.50
C LEU A 139 -31.02 -49.17 31.74
N GLY A 140 -30.91 -47.85 31.96
CA GLY A 140 -31.52 -47.16 33.09
C GLY A 140 -33.04 -47.29 33.14
N ARG A 141 -33.71 -47.22 31.98
CA ARG A 141 -35.16 -47.44 31.88
C ARG A 141 -35.56 -48.88 32.20
N ARG A 142 -34.74 -49.88 31.84
CA ARG A 142 -34.99 -51.29 32.21
C ARG A 142 -34.82 -51.51 33.72
N THR A 143 -33.84 -50.88 34.35
CA THR A 143 -33.61 -51.03 35.80
C THR A 143 -34.62 -50.27 36.66
N SER A 144 -35.17 -49.15 36.17
CA SER A 144 -36.13 -48.32 36.91
C SER A 144 -37.59 -48.82 36.88
N THR A 145 -37.89 -49.91 36.16
CA THR A 145 -39.25 -50.49 36.12
C THR A 145 -39.56 -51.43 37.29
N VAL A 146 -38.63 -51.65 38.22
CA VAL A 146 -38.87 -52.46 39.42
C VAL A 146 -38.71 -51.60 40.67
N LYS A 147 -39.80 -50.92 41.07
CA LYS A 147 -40.24 -50.73 42.47
C LYS A 147 -41.54 -49.93 42.49
N SER A 148 -42.68 -50.61 42.32
CA SER A 148 -43.94 -50.12 42.86
C SER A 148 -43.89 -50.30 44.38
N LYS A 149 -43.57 -49.24 45.12
CA LYS A 149 -43.83 -49.21 46.56
C LYS A 149 -45.35 -49.09 46.75
N GLY A 150 -46.00 -50.21 47.06
CA GLY A 150 -47.38 -50.23 47.52
C GLY A 150 -47.48 -49.55 48.89
N TYR A 151 -48.44 -48.63 49.04
CA TYR A 151 -48.77 -48.01 50.32
C TYR A 151 -49.34 -49.08 51.27
N VAL A 152 -48.78 -49.21 52.47
CA VAL A 152 -49.38 -50.00 53.55
C VAL A 152 -50.45 -49.16 54.23
N LEU A 153 -51.70 -49.62 54.16
CA LEU A 153 -52.78 -49.16 55.04
C LEU A 153 -52.51 -49.69 56.46
N VAL A 154 -52.37 -48.79 57.43
CA VAL A 154 -52.39 -49.13 58.85
C VAL A 154 -53.84 -49.05 59.33
N LYS A 155 -54.34 -50.12 59.95
CA LYS A 155 -55.62 -50.19 60.65
C LYS A 155 -55.41 -49.89 62.12
#